data_AF-A0A7S0U4U4-F1
#
_entry.id   AF-A0A7S0U4U4-F1
#
_cell.length_a   1.000
_cell.length_b   1.000
_cell.length_c   1.000
_cell.angle_alpha   90.00
_cell.angle_beta   90.00
_cell.angle_gamma   90.00
#
_symmetry.space_group_name_H-M   'P 1'
#
loop_
_entity.id
_entity.type
_entity.pdbx_description
1 polymer ?
#
loop_
_entity_poly.entity_id
_entity_poly.type
_entity_poly.pdbx_seq_one_letter_code
_entity_poly.pdbx_strand_id
1 'polypeptide(L)'
;PVKAKRRAHFHKFMLEVHERLHAIRRSGKGRADVSTVADQMIESGGLLLCFDEFNVTDVGDAVILRTLFDRMWEKGAIVVATSNRHPTELYKNGIQRDLFVPCINAIQERCLVHDMDSQVDFRLLTTGTSDMYIVTGGSEEGLKAARRRLDGLFEMLI
;
A
#
# COMPACT_ATOMS: atom_id res chain seq x y z
N PRO A 1 -2.88 -8.44 22.73
CA PRO A 1 -2.93 -8.15 21.28
C PRO A 1 -4.29 -7.55 20.88
N VAL A 2 -4.31 -6.49 20.05
CA VAL A 2 -5.56 -5.92 19.53
C VAL A 2 -6.24 -6.94 18.60
N LYS A 3 -7.49 -7.30 18.89
CA LYS A 3 -8.23 -8.35 18.15
C LYS A 3 -8.68 -7.89 16.76
N ALA A 4 -9.09 -6.63 16.62
CA ALA A 4 -9.52 -6.02 15.36
C ALA A 4 -8.34 -5.34 14.64
N LYS A 5 -7.37 -6.15 14.18
CA LYS A 5 -6.19 -5.69 13.43
C LYS A 5 -6.23 -6.22 12.01
N ARG A 6 -6.07 -5.32 11.04
CA ARG A 6 -5.96 -5.63 9.63
C ARG A 6 -4.60 -5.17 9.09
N ARG A 7 -3.78 -6.11 8.62
CA ARG A 7 -2.54 -5.83 7.89
C ARG A 7 -2.82 -6.01 6.40
N ALA A 8 -2.42 -5.06 5.58
CA ALA A 8 -2.60 -5.15 4.13
C ALA A 8 -1.51 -4.38 3.40
N HIS A 9 -1.10 -4.90 2.24
CA HIS A 9 -0.35 -4.10 1.28
C HIS A 9 -1.22 -2.99 0.72
N PHE A 10 -0.70 -1.77 0.65
CA PHE A 10 -1.48 -0.59 0.33
C PHE A 10 -2.24 -0.71 -1.01
N HIS A 11 -1.55 -1.15 -2.07
CA HIS A 11 -2.20 -1.34 -3.38
C HIS A 11 -3.34 -2.36 -3.35
N LYS A 12 -3.18 -3.49 -2.65
CA LYS A 12 -4.22 -4.50 -2.51
C LYS A 12 -5.42 -3.97 -1.73
N PHE A 13 -5.17 -3.13 -0.73
CA PHE A 13 -6.23 -2.44 0.00
C PHE A 13 -7.02 -1.50 -0.91
N MET A 14 -6.35 -0.71 -1.75
CA MET A 14 -7.04 0.17 -2.70
C MET A 14 -7.90 -0.61 -3.70
N LEU A 15 -7.41 -1.75 -4.22
CA LEU A 15 -8.22 -2.62 -5.08
C LEU A 15 -9.51 -3.08 -4.38
N GLU A 16 -9.45 -3.49 -3.12
CA GLU A 16 -10.66 -3.87 -2.36
C GLU A 16 -11.62 -2.68 -2.19
N VAL A 17 -11.11 -1.49 -1.91
CA VAL A 17 -11.94 -0.28 -1.79
C VAL A 17 -12.66 0.00 -3.12
N HIS A 18 -11.97 -0.11 -4.25
CA HIS A 18 -12.56 0.03 -5.58
C HIS A 18 -13.62 -1.04 -5.88
N GLU A 19 -13.36 -2.30 -5.53
CA GLU A 19 -14.31 -3.39 -5.69
C GLU A 19 -15.61 -3.14 -4.91
N ARG A 20 -15.49 -2.68 -3.66
CA ARG A 20 -16.63 -2.32 -2.81
C ARG A 20 -17.41 -1.14 -3.38
N LEU A 21 -16.71 -0.09 -3.82
CA LEU A 21 -17.34 1.06 -4.49
C LEU A 21 -18.10 0.61 -5.75
N HIS A 22 -17.49 -0.24 -6.57
CA HIS A 22 -18.10 -0.75 -7.79
C HIS A 22 -19.33 -1.63 -7.49
N ALA A 23 -19.29 -2.45 -6.45
CA ALA A 23 -20.44 -3.24 -6.00
C ALA A 23 -21.62 -2.35 -5.58
N ILE A 24 -21.36 -1.27 -4.83
CA ILE A 24 -22.38 -0.29 -4.45
C ILE A 24 -22.99 0.37 -5.69
N ARG A 25 -22.17 0.82 -6.65
CA ARG A 25 -22.65 1.41 -7.91
C ARG A 25 -23.59 0.45 -8.66
N ARG A 26 -23.22 -0.82 -8.78
CA ARG A 26 -24.03 -1.84 -9.46
C ARG A 26 -25.34 -2.17 -8.76
N SER A 27 -25.43 -1.98 -7.44
CA SER A 27 -26.64 -2.27 -6.68
C SER A 27 -27.80 -1.30 -6.95
N GLY A 28 -27.56 -0.19 -7.65
CA GLY A 28 -28.59 0.82 -7.97
C GLY A 28 -29.05 1.66 -6.77
N LYS A 29 -28.51 1.42 -5.57
CA LYS A 29 -28.89 2.11 -4.31
C LYS A 29 -28.28 3.53 -4.15
N GLY A 30 -28.20 4.30 -5.23
CA GLY A 30 -27.68 5.67 -5.21
C GLY A 30 -26.21 5.81 -5.64
N ARG A 31 -25.65 7.02 -5.48
CA ARG A 31 -24.23 7.30 -5.80
C ARG A 31 -23.35 6.48 -4.86
N ALA A 32 -22.36 5.77 -5.40
CA ALA A 32 -21.40 5.08 -4.55
C ALA A 32 -20.62 6.08 -3.70
N ASP A 33 -20.72 5.88 -2.40
CA ASP A 33 -20.16 6.74 -1.38
C ASP A 33 -19.01 6.03 -0.68
N VAL A 34 -17.84 6.67 -0.70
CA VAL A 34 -16.63 6.19 -0.02
C VAL A 34 -16.86 6.06 1.48
N SER A 35 -17.72 6.91 2.07
CA SER A 35 -18.05 6.86 3.49
C SER A 35 -18.76 5.56 3.87
N THR A 36 -19.64 5.07 2.99
CA THR A 36 -20.30 3.76 3.17
C THR A 36 -19.28 2.63 3.16
N VAL A 37 -18.28 2.71 2.28
CA VAL A 37 -17.20 1.70 2.23
C VAL A 37 -16.35 1.74 3.50
N ALA A 38 -15.98 2.93 3.98
CA ALA A 38 -15.28 3.08 5.26
C ALA A 38 -16.07 2.46 6.41
N ASP A 39 -17.37 2.75 6.52
CA ASP A 39 -18.24 2.22 7.57
C ASP A 39 -18.26 0.68 7.54
N GLN A 40 -18.46 0.07 6.37
CA GLN A 40 -18.43 -1.39 6.19
C GLN A 40 -17.06 -2.00 6.57
N MET A 41 -15.96 -1.31 6.25
CA MET A 41 -14.62 -1.79 6.57
C MET A 41 -14.36 -1.76 8.08
N ILE A 42 -14.79 -0.70 8.77
CA ILE A 42 -14.70 -0.60 10.23
C ILE A 42 -15.53 -1.69 10.90
N GLU A 43 -16.78 -1.88 10.48
CA GLU A 43 -17.67 -2.95 10.99
C GLU A 43 -17.06 -4.34 10.81
N SER A 44 -16.33 -4.58 9.71
CA SER A 44 -15.64 -5.85 9.45
C SER A 44 -14.33 -6.05 10.22
N GLY A 45 -13.97 -5.14 11.13
CA GLY A 45 -12.77 -5.24 11.98
C GLY A 45 -11.59 -4.36 11.55
N GLY A 46 -11.82 -3.32 10.75
CA GLY A 46 -10.81 -2.38 10.26
C GLY A 46 -10.35 -1.31 11.26
N LEU A 47 -10.51 -1.52 12.57
CA LEU A 47 -10.19 -0.51 13.60
C LEU A 47 -8.69 -0.21 13.72
N LEU A 48 -7.82 -1.18 13.47
CA LEU A 48 -6.38 -0.97 13.34
C LEU A 48 -5.93 -1.38 11.93
N LEU A 49 -5.58 -0.40 11.11
CA LEU A 49 -5.05 -0.59 9.76
C LEU A 49 -3.53 -0.49 9.78
N CYS A 50 -2.87 -1.54 9.33
CA CYS A 50 -1.42 -1.54 9.14
C CYS A 50 -1.11 -1.71 7.65
N PHE A 51 -0.63 -0.64 7.02
CA PHE A 51 -0.20 -0.63 5.63
C PHE A 51 1.30 -0.85 5.51
N ASP A 52 1.71 -1.78 4.65
CA ASP A 52 3.05 -1.74 4.07
C ASP A 52 3.02 -1.02 2.72
N GLU A 53 4.17 -0.43 2.36
CA GLU A 53 4.41 0.23 1.07
C GLU A 53 3.35 1.28 0.70
N PHE A 54 2.98 2.13 1.66
CA PHE A 54 2.02 3.21 1.45
C PHE A 54 2.56 4.20 0.42
N ASN A 55 1.93 4.25 -0.75
CA ASN A 55 2.31 5.13 -1.85
C ASN A 55 1.12 5.38 -2.78
N VAL A 56 0.90 6.64 -3.16
CA VAL A 56 -0.22 7.06 -4.00
C VAL A 56 0.30 7.51 -5.36
N THR A 57 -0.24 6.94 -6.44
CA THR A 57 0.27 7.14 -7.80
C THR A 57 -0.75 7.73 -8.78
N ASP A 58 -2.06 7.71 -8.46
CA ASP A 58 -3.11 8.24 -9.33
C ASP A 58 -4.10 9.16 -8.60
N VAL A 59 -4.79 9.98 -9.38
CA VAL A 59 -5.72 11.02 -8.87
C VAL A 59 -7.00 10.41 -8.29
N GLY A 60 -7.43 9.24 -8.79
CA GLY A 60 -8.63 8.57 -8.32
C GLY A 60 -8.44 8.05 -6.89
N ASP A 61 -7.33 7.36 -6.66
CA ASP A 61 -6.90 6.89 -5.35
C ASP A 61 -6.73 8.06 -4.37
N ALA A 62 -6.10 9.15 -4.79
CA ALA A 62 -5.95 10.35 -3.98
C ALA A 62 -7.29 10.91 -3.47
N VAL A 63 -8.29 11.03 -4.36
CA VAL A 63 -9.62 11.53 -3.99
C VAL A 63 -10.35 10.56 -3.07
N ILE A 64 -10.24 9.25 -3.32
CA ILE A 64 -10.86 8.22 -2.47
C ILE A 64 -10.26 8.21 -1.08
N LEU A 65 -8.92 8.22 -0.98
CA LEU A 65 -8.20 8.10 0.28
C LEU A 65 -8.55 9.19 1.27
N ARG A 66 -8.72 10.42 0.78
CA ARG A 66 -9.12 11.54 1.64
C ARG A 66 -10.41 11.23 2.37
N THR A 67 -11.48 10.98 1.62
CA THR A 67 -12.81 10.71 2.19
C THR A 67 -12.80 9.44 3.03
N LEU A 68 -12.06 8.42 2.59
CA LEU A 68 -11.95 7.14 3.29
C LEU A 68 -11.31 7.33 4.68
N PHE A 69 -10.14 7.95 4.75
CA PHE A 69 -9.43 8.13 6.01
C PHE A 69 -10.14 9.10 6.95
N ASP A 70 -10.68 10.21 6.44
CA ASP A 70 -11.47 11.13 7.26
C ASP A 70 -12.61 10.38 7.97
N ARG A 71 -13.37 9.58 7.22
CA ARG A 71 -14.47 8.77 7.78
C ARG A 71 -13.97 7.69 8.74
N MET A 72 -12.88 7.01 8.41
CA MET A 72 -12.32 5.97 9.30
C MET A 72 -11.82 6.58 10.62
N TRP A 73 -11.17 7.75 10.59
CA TRP A 73 -10.72 8.45 11.79
C TRP A 73 -11.89 8.98 12.64
N GLU A 74 -12.97 9.47 12.02
CA GLU A 74 -14.22 9.81 12.75
C GLU A 74 -14.76 8.62 13.54
N LYS A 75 -14.56 7.39 13.05
CA LYS A 75 -14.97 6.14 13.69
C LYS A 75 -13.92 5.56 14.65
N GLY A 76 -12.82 6.27 14.90
CA GLY A 76 -11.77 5.85 15.82
C GLY A 76 -10.77 4.85 15.25
N ALA A 77 -10.64 4.75 13.92
CA ALA A 77 -9.61 3.93 13.31
C ALA A 77 -8.21 4.44 13.61
N ILE A 78 -7.27 3.51 13.78
CA ILE A 78 -5.84 3.77 13.93
C ILE A 78 -5.15 3.32 12.65
N VAL A 79 -4.34 4.20 12.07
CA VAL A 79 -3.55 3.91 10.87
C VAL A 79 -2.07 3.84 11.25
N VAL A 80 -1.42 2.76 10.86
CA VAL A 80 0.03 2.56 10.91
C VAL A 80 0.48 2.26 9.49
N ALA A 81 1.49 2.97 8.99
CA ALA A 81 1.95 2.79 7.62
C ALA A 81 3.48 2.83 7.54
N THR A 82 4.06 2.04 6.64
CA THR A 82 5.45 2.23 6.18
C THR A 82 5.43 2.80 4.77
N SER A 83 6.31 3.77 4.49
CA SER A 83 6.43 4.39 3.18
C SER A 83 7.88 4.72 2.87
N ASN A 84 8.24 4.67 1.59
CA ASN A 84 9.53 5.14 1.07
C ASN A 84 9.54 6.64 0.79
N ARG A 85 8.43 7.34 1.06
CA ARG A 85 8.30 8.79 0.86
C ARG A 85 7.77 9.43 2.13
N HIS A 86 8.34 10.58 2.48
CA HIS A 86 7.77 11.42 3.52
C HIS A 86 6.33 11.82 3.14
N PRO A 87 5.38 11.96 4.09
CA PRO A 87 3.98 12.29 3.77
C PRO A 87 3.80 13.51 2.85
N THR A 88 4.62 14.55 3.02
CA THR A 88 4.61 15.75 2.17
C THR A 88 5.02 15.49 0.72
N GLU A 89 5.68 14.37 0.44
CA GLU A 89 6.12 13.92 -0.88
C GLU A 89 5.21 12.85 -1.51
N LEU A 90 4.20 12.36 -0.78
CA LEU A 90 3.21 11.44 -1.33
C LEU A 90 2.49 12.09 -2.51
N TYR A 91 2.37 11.42 -3.65
CA TYR A 91 1.75 11.92 -4.88
C TYR A 91 2.41 13.16 -5.50
N LYS A 92 3.70 13.44 -5.18
CA LYS A 92 4.43 14.61 -5.70
C LYS A 92 4.42 14.60 -7.23
N ASN A 93 4.19 15.77 -7.84
CA ASN A 93 4.01 15.95 -9.28
C ASN A 93 2.80 15.21 -9.90
N GLY A 94 1.90 14.69 -9.06
CA GLY A 94 0.64 14.11 -9.52
C GLY A 94 -0.30 15.15 -10.14
N ILE A 95 -1.11 14.69 -11.08
CA ILE A 95 -2.16 15.53 -11.71
C ILE A 95 -3.16 15.97 -10.64
N GLN A 96 -3.46 17.27 -10.57
CA GLN A 96 -4.38 17.85 -9.58
C GLN A 96 -4.01 17.49 -8.12
N ARG A 97 -2.70 17.50 -7.81
CA ARG A 97 -2.15 17.27 -6.46
C ARG A 97 -2.90 18.03 -5.35
N ASP A 98 -3.37 19.23 -5.62
CA ASP A 98 -4.10 20.07 -4.65
C ASP A 98 -5.35 19.38 -4.07
N LEU A 99 -5.97 18.45 -4.82
CA LEU A 99 -7.07 17.64 -4.30
C LEU A 99 -6.62 16.68 -3.19
N PHE A 100 -5.36 16.25 -3.24
CA PHE A 100 -4.76 15.32 -2.27
C PHE A 100 -4.09 16.03 -1.09
N VAL A 101 -3.68 17.29 -1.24
CA VAL A 101 -3.02 18.07 -0.17
C VAL A 101 -3.76 17.99 1.18
N PRO A 102 -5.09 18.08 1.24
CA PRO A 102 -5.77 17.97 2.53
C PRO A 102 -5.68 16.58 3.17
N CYS A 103 -5.55 15.51 2.38
CA CYS A 103 -5.26 14.17 2.91
C CYS A 103 -3.84 14.11 3.49
N ILE A 104 -2.86 14.72 2.81
CA ILE A 104 -1.49 14.86 3.35
C ILE A 104 -1.53 15.59 4.69
N ASN A 105 -2.23 16.72 4.77
CA ASN A 105 -2.36 17.47 6.01
C ASN A 105 -3.01 16.62 7.12
N ALA A 106 -4.09 15.92 6.82
CA ALA A 106 -4.76 15.04 7.77
C ALA A 106 -3.84 13.90 8.26
N ILE A 107 -3.02 13.32 7.38
CA ILE A 107 -1.98 12.36 7.76
C ILE A 107 -0.97 13.00 8.70
N GLN A 108 -0.48 14.20 8.40
CA GLN A 108 0.51 14.89 9.25
C GLN A 108 -0.06 15.32 10.61
N GLU A 109 -1.34 15.67 10.67
CA GLU A 109 -2.03 16.07 11.90
C GLU A 109 -2.38 14.87 12.80
N ARG A 110 -2.76 13.73 12.20
CA ARG A 110 -3.28 12.57 12.93
C ARG A 110 -2.29 11.43 13.10
N CYS A 111 -1.22 11.39 12.31
CA CYS A 111 -0.18 10.36 12.39
C CYS A 111 1.14 10.95 12.87
N LEU A 112 1.81 10.24 13.77
CA LEU A 112 3.18 10.54 14.15
C LEU A 112 4.13 10.06 13.04
N VAL A 113 4.81 11.00 12.40
CA VAL A 113 5.76 10.69 11.33
C VAL A 113 7.12 10.39 11.94
N HIS A 114 7.61 9.17 11.72
CA HIS A 114 8.95 8.75 12.11
C HIS A 114 9.78 8.54 10.85
N ASP A 115 10.80 9.38 10.67
CA ASP A 115 11.79 9.17 9.62
C ASP A 115 12.73 8.04 10.04
N MET A 116 12.83 7.01 9.21
CA MET A 116 13.78 5.92 9.39
C MET A 116 15.00 6.19 8.52
N ASP A 117 15.68 7.30 8.79
CA ASP A 117 16.97 7.59 8.17
C ASP A 117 17.99 6.59 8.69
N SER A 118 18.28 5.57 7.89
CA SER A 118 19.32 4.59 8.17
C SER A 118 20.44 4.77 7.14
N GLN A 119 21.62 5.16 7.60
CA GLN A 119 22.85 5.12 6.79
C GLN A 119 23.22 3.70 6.32
N VAL A 120 22.60 2.70 6.95
CA VAL A 120 22.86 1.28 6.73
C VAL A 120 21.68 0.70 5.98
N ASP A 121 21.90 0.31 4.72
CA ASP A 121 20.93 -0.51 4.01
C ASP A 121 20.95 -1.93 4.58
N PHE A 122 19.99 -2.24 5.46
CA PHE A 122 19.88 -3.56 6.08
C PHE A 122 19.68 -4.70 5.07
N ARG A 123 19.24 -4.41 3.84
CA ARG A 123 19.18 -5.42 2.76
C ARG A 123 20.58 -5.95 2.44
N LEU A 124 21.58 -5.07 2.47
CA LEU A 124 22.98 -5.44 2.22
C LEU A 124 23.58 -6.25 3.36
N LEU A 125 23.11 -6.05 4.59
CA LEU A 125 23.58 -6.80 5.77
C LEU A 125 23.02 -8.22 5.84
N THR A 126 21.80 -8.45 5.36
CA THR A 126 21.21 -9.80 5.23
C THR A 126 21.61 -10.51 3.94
N THR A 127 22.32 -9.84 3.03
CA THR A 127 22.97 -10.48 1.87
C THR A 127 24.24 -11.22 2.30
N GLY A 128 24.14 -12.04 3.34
CA GLY A 128 25.05 -13.16 3.51
C GLY A 128 24.77 -14.15 2.39
N THR A 129 25.63 -14.16 1.37
CA THR A 129 25.71 -15.24 0.36
C THR A 129 24.40 -15.64 -0.31
N SER A 130 23.57 -14.69 -0.76
CA SER A 130 22.54 -14.99 -1.76
C SER A 130 23.09 -14.65 -3.14
N ASP A 131 23.31 -15.68 -3.96
CA ASP A 131 23.85 -15.56 -5.31
C ASP A 131 23.02 -14.55 -6.13
N MET A 132 23.60 -13.37 -6.38
CA MET A 132 23.01 -12.36 -7.24
C MET A 132 23.28 -12.76 -8.70
N TYR A 133 22.24 -13.20 -9.41
CA TYR A 133 22.36 -13.57 -10.81
C TYR A 133 22.08 -12.37 -11.72
N ILE A 134 23.13 -11.81 -12.33
CA ILE A 134 23.00 -10.82 -13.40
C ILE A 134 23.07 -11.56 -14.73
N VAL A 135 21.95 -11.67 -15.45
CA VAL A 135 21.94 -12.21 -16.82
C VAL A 135 22.33 -11.09 -17.78
N THR A 136 23.62 -10.98 -18.08
CA THR A 136 24.11 -10.04 -19.10
C THR A 136 23.95 -10.66 -20.48
N GLY A 137 23.16 -10.02 -21.35
CA GLY A 137 22.91 -10.45 -22.72
C GLY A 137 21.69 -11.35 -22.82
N GLY A 138 20.56 -10.79 -23.29
CA GLY A 138 19.28 -11.46 -23.44
C GLY A 138 19.22 -12.48 -24.59
N SER A 139 20.24 -13.32 -24.74
CA SER A 139 20.09 -14.49 -25.59
C SER A 139 19.07 -15.43 -24.96
N GLU A 140 18.23 -16.04 -25.79
CA GLU A 140 17.16 -16.93 -25.35
C GLU A 140 17.72 -18.14 -24.58
N GLU A 141 18.95 -18.57 -24.91
CA GLU A 141 19.66 -19.61 -24.15
C GLU A 141 20.07 -19.13 -22.75
N GLY A 142 20.53 -17.89 -22.59
CA GLY A 142 20.95 -17.34 -21.30
C GLY A 142 19.79 -17.25 -20.31
N LEU A 143 18.61 -16.85 -20.80
CA LEU A 143 17.38 -16.80 -20.01
C LEU A 143 16.86 -18.20 -19.65
N LYS A 144 16.87 -19.15 -20.59
CA LYS A 144 16.48 -20.55 -20.31
C LYS A 144 17.42 -21.23 -19.32
N ALA A 145 18.73 -20.96 -19.39
CA ALA A 145 19.71 -21.50 -18.46
C ALA A 145 19.55 -20.92 -17.04
N ALA A 146 19.31 -19.62 -16.91
CA ALA A 146 19.02 -18.98 -15.62
C ALA A 146 17.72 -19.52 -15.01
N ARG A 147 16.67 -19.68 -15.83
CA ARG A 147 15.37 -20.24 -15.40
C ARG A 147 15.51 -21.65 -14.83
N ARG A 148 16.16 -22.57 -15.54
CA ARG A 148 16.36 -23.96 -15.05
C ARG A 148 17.13 -24.03 -13.74
N ARG A 149 18.11 -23.15 -13.56
CA ARG A 149 18.89 -23.09 -12.30
C ARG A 149 18.07 -22.56 -11.13
N LEU A 150 17.26 -21.53 -11.36
CA LEU A 150 16.32 -21.03 -10.35
C LEU A 150 15.28 -22.08 -9.99
N ASP A 151 14.69 -22.76 -10.98
CA ASP A 151 13.71 -23.82 -10.75
C ASP A 151 14.32 -24.96 -9.91
N GLY A 152 15.58 -25.35 -10.16
CA GLY A 152 16.29 -26.34 -9.34
C GLY A 152 16.62 -25.89 -7.92
N LEU A 153 16.88 -24.59 -7.70
CA LEU A 153 17.05 -24.03 -6.36
C LEU A 153 15.74 -24.01 -5.56
N PHE A 154 14.61 -23.76 -6.24
CA PHE A 154 13.29 -23.80 -5.62
C PHE A 154 12.88 -25.21 -5.19
N GLU A 155 13.22 -26.25 -5.97
CA GLU A 155 12.95 -27.64 -5.57
C GLU A 155 13.79 -28.10 -4.37
N MET A 156 14.97 -27.52 -4.14
CA MET A 156 15.79 -27.82 -2.95
C MET A 156 15.31 -27.14 -1.67
N LEU A 157 14.36 -26.19 -1.76
CA LEU A 157 13.83 -25.41 -0.64
C LEU A 157 12.44 -25.87 -0.17
N ILE A 158 11.87 -26.93 -0.77
CA ILE A 158 10.65 -27.62 -0.35
C ILE A 158 11.04 -28.95 0.30
#